data_AF-A0A970QP16-F1
#
_entry.id   AF-A0A970QP16-F1
#
_cell.length_a   1.000
_cell.length_b   1.000
_cell.length_c   1.000
_cell.angle_alpha   90.00
_cell.angle_beta   90.00
_cell.angle_gamma   90.00
#
_symmetry.space_group_name_H-M   'P 1'
#
loop_
_entity.id
_entity.type
_entity.pdbx_description
1 polymer ?
#
loop_
_entity_poly.entity_id
_entity_poly.type
_entity_poly.pdbx_seq_one_letter_code
_entity_poly.pdbx_strand_id
1 'polypeptide(L)'
;MAHTFAYEVMDMPKYPYQKMRLLYVMQHLKEHTDEAHAATLNDMVEALQRQGISCDRKSLYADMEALRCSGMDIVLTKGNRFAYFWANRPFELAETKILIDAVQSARFLTAKKSHQLIGKLEALASSHEASSLHKQVFIDGRIKAQNESVFYAVDSLHTAIAQNKQVSFKYFEYTLTKTMRTRRNGHVYRVSPYMLHWDGNKYYLIAHYPEHGLTHFRVDKITEIEPLEDPRHPSNESLDLVSYVQ
;
A
#
# COMPACT_ATOMS: atom_id res chain seq x y z
N MET A 1 -9.33 18.49 -20.63
CA MET A 1 -10.58 19.23 -20.38
C MET A 1 -10.79 19.24 -18.88
N ALA A 2 -10.55 20.38 -18.23
CA ALA A 2 -10.84 20.57 -16.82
C ALA A 2 -12.35 20.73 -16.66
N HIS A 3 -13.01 19.75 -16.05
CA HIS A 3 -14.40 19.89 -15.62
C HIS A 3 -14.41 20.71 -14.33
N THR A 4 -14.44 22.03 -14.48
CA THR A 4 -14.83 22.93 -13.40
C THR A 4 -16.34 22.77 -13.22
N PHE A 5 -16.75 21.94 -12.27
CA PHE A 5 -18.13 21.94 -11.78
C PHE A 5 -18.36 23.28 -11.07
N ALA A 6 -19.09 24.18 -11.72
CA ALA A 6 -19.68 25.32 -11.03
C ALA A 6 -20.74 24.77 -10.07
N TYR A 7 -20.39 24.65 -8.80
CA TYR A 7 -21.34 24.35 -7.74
C TYR A 7 -22.20 25.59 -7.52
N GLU A 8 -23.41 25.61 -8.11
CA GLU A 8 -24.49 26.41 -7.57
C GLU A 8 -24.66 26.05 -6.09
N VAL A 9 -24.88 27.04 -5.23
CA VAL A 9 -25.09 26.85 -3.80
C VAL A 9 -26.36 26.01 -3.63
N MET A 10 -26.17 24.69 -3.51
CA MET A 10 -27.28 23.75 -3.35
C MET A 10 -27.90 23.95 -1.98
N ASP A 11 -29.16 24.40 -1.94
CA ASP A 11 -29.98 24.41 -0.73
C ASP A 11 -30.40 22.97 -0.40
N MET A 12 -29.47 22.23 0.21
CA MET A 12 -29.66 20.84 0.63
C MET A 12 -30.42 20.79 1.96
N PRO A 13 -31.20 19.72 2.22
CA PRO A 13 -31.80 19.52 3.53
C PRO A 13 -30.72 19.56 4.62
N LYS A 14 -31.03 20.18 5.76
CA LYS A 14 -30.08 20.47 6.84
C LYS A 14 -29.27 19.24 7.30
N TYR A 15 -29.84 18.03 7.17
CA TYR A 15 -29.26 16.79 7.68
C TYR A 15 -28.18 16.16 6.77
N PRO A 16 -28.39 15.95 5.45
CA PRO A 16 -27.31 15.63 4.50
C PRO A 16 -26.13 16.61 4.56
N TYR A 17 -26.44 17.90 4.66
CA TYR A 17 -25.44 18.96 4.67
C TYR A 17 -24.48 18.88 5.87
N GLN A 18 -25.04 18.65 7.07
CA GLN A 18 -24.24 18.48 8.29
C GLN A 18 -23.30 17.28 8.20
N LYS A 19 -23.76 16.16 7.63
CA LYS A 19 -22.92 14.96 7.44
C LYS A 19 -21.78 15.22 6.47
N MET A 20 -22.06 15.85 5.33
CA MET A 20 -21.03 16.20 4.36
C MET A 20 -19.98 17.13 4.98
N ARG A 21 -20.43 18.19 5.65
CA ARG A 21 -19.54 19.11 6.34
C ARG A 21 -18.59 18.40 7.32
N LEU A 22 -19.12 17.52 8.18
CA LEU A 22 -18.31 16.75 9.13
C LEU A 22 -17.23 15.92 8.43
N LEU A 23 -17.57 15.28 7.31
CA LEU A 23 -16.62 14.50 6.50
C LEU A 23 -15.52 15.39 5.89
N TYR A 24 -15.88 16.57 5.40
CA TYR A 24 -14.90 17.53 4.88
C TYR A 24 -13.98 18.09 5.97
N VAL A 25 -14.51 18.40 7.16
CA VAL A 25 -13.68 18.82 8.31
C VAL A 25 -12.70 17.71 8.68
N MET A 26 -13.18 16.46 8.76
CA MET A 26 -12.31 15.30 9.00
C MET A 26 -11.22 15.19 7.94
N GLN A 27 -11.59 15.26 6.65
CA GLN A 27 -10.62 15.16 5.55
C GLN A 27 -9.60 16.29 5.60
N HIS A 28 -10.04 17.51 5.88
CA HIS A 28 -9.15 18.67 5.98
C HIS A 28 -8.12 18.50 7.09
N LEU A 29 -8.55 18.07 8.29
CA LEU A 29 -7.64 17.76 9.40
C LEU A 29 -6.64 16.67 9.02
N LYS A 30 -7.09 15.60 8.35
CA LYS A 30 -6.23 14.48 7.94
C LYS A 30 -5.16 14.88 6.93
N GLU A 31 -5.51 15.69 5.95
CA GLU A 31 -4.63 16.01 4.81
C GLU A 31 -3.79 17.28 5.02
N HIS A 32 -4.28 18.25 5.79
CA HIS A 32 -3.69 19.60 5.83
C HIS A 32 -3.17 20.00 7.21
N THR A 33 -3.28 19.14 8.23
CA THR A 33 -2.80 19.48 9.57
C THR A 33 -1.79 18.50 10.13
N ASP A 34 -0.80 19.00 10.84
CA ASP A 34 0.14 18.22 11.65
C ASP A 34 0.59 19.07 12.85
N GLU A 35 1.50 18.56 13.67
CA GLU A 35 1.99 19.24 14.86
C GLU A 35 2.60 20.62 14.56
N ALA A 36 3.25 20.78 13.40
CA ALA A 36 3.83 22.04 12.95
C ALA A 36 2.84 22.91 12.16
N HIS A 37 1.80 22.33 11.59
CA HIS A 37 0.84 22.98 10.71
C HIS A 37 -0.60 22.81 11.20
N ALA A 38 -0.98 23.48 12.29
CA ALA A 38 -2.36 23.44 12.79
C ALA A 38 -3.29 24.42 12.04
N ALA A 39 -4.56 24.06 11.86
CA ALA A 39 -5.58 24.87 11.19
C ALA A 39 -6.56 25.54 12.18
N THR A 40 -6.80 26.83 12.02
CA THR A 40 -7.83 27.55 12.79
C THR A 40 -9.23 27.28 12.27
N LEU A 41 -10.24 27.59 13.10
CA LEU A 41 -11.63 27.55 12.65
C LEU A 41 -11.88 28.39 11.39
N ASN A 42 -11.18 29.52 11.23
CA ASN A 42 -11.32 30.34 10.01
C ASN A 42 -10.75 29.62 8.79
N ASP A 43 -9.57 29.00 8.92
CA ASP A 43 -8.97 28.24 7.83
C ASP A 43 -9.91 27.13 7.35
N MET A 44 -10.60 26.47 8.30
CA MET A 44 -11.60 25.44 7.99
C MET A 44 -12.88 26.00 7.38
N VAL A 45 -13.38 27.15 7.83
CA VAL A 45 -14.52 27.83 7.19
C VAL A 45 -14.17 28.17 5.74
N GLU A 46 -12.99 28.73 5.49
CA GLU A 46 -12.52 29.03 4.14
C GLU A 46 -12.36 27.76 3.29
N ALA A 47 -11.80 26.70 3.86
CA ALA A 47 -11.67 25.41 3.17
C ALA A 47 -13.04 24.83 2.78
N LEU A 48 -14.03 24.88 3.67
CA LEU A 48 -15.40 24.46 3.40
C LEU A 48 -16.07 25.34 2.34
N GLN A 49 -15.87 26.66 2.39
CA GLN A 49 -16.41 27.58 1.39
C GLN A 49 -15.87 27.30 -0.01
N ARG A 50 -14.58 26.94 -0.16
CA ARG A 50 -14.01 26.49 -1.45
C ARG A 50 -14.68 25.24 -2.00
N GLN A 51 -15.31 24.43 -1.15
CA GLN A 51 -16.10 23.26 -1.51
C GLN A 51 -17.61 23.57 -1.64
N GLY A 52 -18.01 24.85 -1.59
CA GLY A 52 -19.42 25.27 -1.66
C GLY A 52 -20.20 25.10 -0.35
N ILE A 53 -19.52 24.84 0.76
CA ILE A 53 -20.13 24.57 2.07
C ILE A 53 -19.96 25.80 2.99
N SER A 54 -21.04 26.54 3.21
CA SER A 54 -21.16 27.54 4.26
C SER A 54 -21.25 26.93 5.67
N CYS A 55 -20.39 27.38 6.58
CA CYS A 55 -20.42 26.93 7.97
C CYS A 55 -20.12 28.09 8.92
N ASP A 56 -20.83 28.12 10.05
CA ASP A 56 -20.53 29.00 11.17
C ASP A 56 -19.56 28.32 12.17
N ARG A 57 -18.87 29.12 12.99
CA ARG A 57 -17.90 28.59 13.98
C ARG A 57 -18.55 27.71 15.05
N LYS A 58 -19.81 27.96 15.44
CA LYS A 58 -20.50 27.18 16.48
C LYS A 58 -20.75 25.75 16.00
N SER A 59 -21.14 25.60 14.73
CA SER A 59 -21.23 24.30 14.07
C SER A 59 -19.90 23.55 14.07
N LEU A 60 -18.78 24.22 13.77
CA LEU A 60 -17.45 23.58 13.77
C LEU A 60 -17.02 23.09 15.15
N TYR A 61 -17.33 23.81 16.23
CA TYR A 61 -17.04 23.30 17.58
C TYR A 61 -17.76 21.98 17.86
N ALA A 62 -19.02 21.85 17.45
CA ALA A 62 -19.77 20.61 17.60
C ALA A 62 -19.19 19.48 16.72
N ASP A 63 -18.77 19.80 15.49
CA ASP A 63 -18.13 18.84 14.60
C ASP A 63 -16.79 18.34 15.18
N MET A 64 -15.97 19.23 15.74
CA MET A 64 -14.72 18.84 16.41
C MET A 64 -14.94 17.88 17.56
N GLU A 65 -15.96 18.14 18.38
CA GLU A 65 -16.29 17.25 19.48
C GLU A 65 -16.83 15.91 18.99
N ALA A 66 -17.62 15.90 17.92
CA ALA A 66 -18.09 14.67 17.30
C ALA A 66 -16.94 13.81 16.76
N LEU A 67 -15.92 14.44 16.15
CA LEU A 67 -14.72 13.75 15.69
C LEU A 67 -13.85 13.24 16.85
N ARG A 68 -13.75 13.98 17.95
CA ARG A 68 -13.09 13.49 19.17
C ARG A 68 -13.80 12.27 19.75
N CYS A 69 -15.12 12.33 19.85
CA CYS A 69 -15.94 11.21 20.31
C CYS A 69 -15.82 9.96 19.42
N SER A 70 -15.47 10.12 18.13
CA SER A 70 -15.27 9.00 17.22
C SER A 70 -13.86 8.38 17.31
N GLY A 71 -12.96 8.94 18.13
CA GLY A 71 -11.62 8.43 18.36
C GLY A 71 -10.49 9.20 17.65
N MET A 72 -10.80 10.30 16.95
CA MET A 72 -9.74 11.20 16.46
C MET A 72 -9.22 12.07 17.60
N ASP A 73 -7.92 11.98 17.88
CA ASP A 73 -7.24 12.85 18.81
C ASP A 73 -6.96 14.21 18.14
N ILE A 74 -7.92 15.11 18.27
CA ILE A 74 -7.82 16.47 17.75
C ILE A 74 -7.30 17.38 18.86
N VAL A 75 -6.06 17.83 18.72
CA VAL A 75 -5.40 18.69 19.71
C VAL A 75 -5.61 20.15 19.35
N LEU A 76 -5.94 20.96 20.36
CA LEU A 76 -5.97 22.42 20.26
C LEU A 76 -4.62 22.96 20.71
N THR A 77 -3.91 23.67 19.82
CA THR A 77 -2.64 24.31 20.15
C THR A 77 -2.85 25.41 21.19
N LYS A 78 -1.99 25.44 22.21
CA LYS A 78 -1.98 26.48 23.24
C LYS A 78 -0.99 27.57 22.81
N GLY A 79 -1.49 28.76 22.51
CA GLY A 79 -0.67 29.87 22.03
C GLY A 79 -1.53 31.05 21.59
N ASN A 80 -0.94 31.96 20.79
CA ASN A 80 -1.64 33.17 20.34
C ASN A 80 -2.70 32.91 19.26
N ARG A 81 -2.67 31.72 18.63
CA ARG A 81 -3.59 31.29 17.57
C ARG A 81 -4.20 29.94 17.96
N PHE A 82 -5.48 29.95 18.34
CA PHE A 82 -6.25 28.74 18.63
C PHE A 82 -6.46 27.93 17.35
N ALA A 83 -5.64 26.89 17.15
CA ALA A 83 -5.65 26.05 15.97
C ALA A 83 -5.71 24.57 16.33
N TYR A 84 -6.27 23.77 15.43
CA TYR A 84 -6.54 22.35 15.60
C TYR A 84 -5.66 21.54 14.66
N PHE A 85 -5.17 20.40 15.13
CA PHE A 85 -4.54 19.39 14.29
C PHE A 85 -4.89 17.98 14.78
N TRP A 86 -4.72 17.00 13.91
CA TRP A 86 -4.92 15.59 14.24
C TRP A 86 -3.59 14.95 14.70
N ALA A 87 -3.54 14.51 15.95
CA ALA A 87 -2.31 14.03 16.60
C ALA A 87 -2.10 12.51 16.47
N ASN A 88 -3.15 11.70 16.71
CA ASN A 88 -3.03 10.24 16.66
C ASN A 88 -3.11 9.69 15.22
N ARG A 89 -2.11 10.00 14.41
CA ARG A 89 -1.98 9.43 13.06
C ARG A 89 -1.72 7.92 13.12
N PRO A 90 -2.20 7.12 12.15
CA PRO A 90 -1.93 5.68 12.10
C PRO A 90 -0.44 5.33 11.94
N PHE A 91 0.33 6.24 11.32
CA PHE A 91 1.78 6.16 11.19
C PHE A 91 2.37 7.50 11.57
N GLU A 92 3.43 7.47 12.37
CA GLU A 92 4.26 8.64 12.59
C GLU A 92 5.08 8.97 11.34
N LEU A 93 5.56 10.22 11.25
CA LEU A 93 6.39 10.65 10.13
C LEU A 93 7.66 9.80 9.98
N ALA A 94 8.28 9.39 11.09
CA ALA A 94 9.47 8.56 11.10
C ALA A 94 9.19 7.15 10.55
N GLU A 95 8.07 6.54 10.95
CA GLU A 95 7.64 5.23 10.45
C GLU A 95 7.36 5.29 8.94
N THR A 96 6.69 6.36 8.49
CA THR A 96 6.40 6.59 7.08
C THR A 96 7.69 6.71 6.25
N LYS A 97 8.72 7.41 6.75
CA LYS A 97 10.05 7.48 6.11
C LYS A 97 10.69 6.10 5.94
N ILE A 98 10.68 5.30 7.01
CA ILE A 98 11.27 3.95 6.99
C ILE A 98 10.56 3.07 5.96
N LEU A 99 9.22 3.13 5.89
CA LEU A 99 8.44 2.39 4.89
C LEU A 99 8.77 2.84 3.46
N ILE A 100 8.90 4.15 3.24
CA ILE A 100 9.30 4.70 1.94
C ILE A 100 10.72 4.22 1.56
N ASP A 101 11.67 4.22 2.48
CA ASP A 101 13.03 3.70 2.26
C ASP A 101 13.04 2.20 1.95
N ALA A 102 12.19 1.41 2.60
CA ALA A 102 12.02 -0.02 2.31
C ALA A 102 11.50 -0.23 0.88
N VAL A 103 10.45 0.49 0.47
CA VAL A 103 9.89 0.46 -0.89
C VAL A 103 10.93 0.89 -1.93
N GLN A 104 11.71 1.93 -1.64
CA GLN A 104 12.80 2.36 -2.51
C GLN A 104 13.92 1.31 -2.62
N SER A 105 14.22 0.58 -1.54
CA SER A 105 15.29 -0.42 -1.50
C SER A 105 14.87 -1.75 -2.14
N ALA A 106 13.57 -2.02 -2.23
CA ALA A 106 13.02 -3.21 -2.85
C ALA A 106 13.33 -3.28 -4.36
N ARG A 107 14.23 -4.19 -4.73
CA ARG A 107 14.71 -4.38 -6.12
C ARG A 107 13.70 -5.10 -7.02
N PHE A 108 12.78 -5.85 -6.42
CA PHE A 108 11.71 -6.56 -7.12
C PHE A 108 10.58 -5.64 -7.59
N LEU A 109 10.51 -4.41 -7.05
CA LEU A 109 9.59 -3.39 -7.53
C LEU A 109 10.13 -2.75 -8.81
N THR A 110 9.23 -2.45 -9.74
CA THR A 110 9.53 -1.54 -10.85
C THR A 110 9.63 -0.10 -10.33
N ALA A 111 10.26 0.78 -11.11
CA ALA A 111 10.28 2.22 -10.79
C ALA A 111 8.84 2.78 -10.70
N LYS A 112 7.98 2.42 -11.67
CA LYS A 112 6.57 2.81 -11.70
C LYS A 112 5.84 2.38 -10.43
N LYS A 113 5.97 1.11 -10.02
CA LYS A 113 5.30 0.59 -8.83
C LYS A 113 5.86 1.22 -7.55
N SER A 114 7.17 1.45 -7.49
CA SER A 114 7.80 2.15 -6.37
C SER A 114 7.19 3.55 -6.20
N HIS A 115 7.11 4.36 -7.27
CA HIS A 115 6.49 5.69 -7.21
C HIS A 115 5.02 5.63 -6.76
N GLN A 116 4.24 4.67 -7.26
CA GLN A 116 2.85 4.51 -6.83
C GLN A 116 2.71 4.18 -5.34
N LEU A 117 3.57 3.30 -4.82
CA LEU A 117 3.55 2.93 -3.40
C LEU A 117 4.05 4.07 -2.51
N ILE A 118 5.10 4.77 -2.93
CA ILE A 118 5.62 5.95 -2.24
C ILE A 118 4.53 7.01 -2.14
N GLY A 119 3.82 7.33 -3.23
CA GLY A 119 2.72 8.30 -3.18
C GLY A 119 1.57 7.89 -2.24
N LYS A 120 1.29 6.58 -2.11
CA LYS A 120 0.30 6.08 -1.15
C LYS A 120 0.78 6.22 0.30
N LEU A 121 2.07 6.00 0.56
CA LEU A 121 2.67 6.18 1.88
C LEU A 121 2.75 7.67 2.26
N GLU A 122 3.13 8.52 1.31
CA GLU A 122 3.11 9.99 1.49
C GLU A 122 1.72 10.50 1.87
N ALA A 123 0.65 9.93 1.29
CA ALA A 123 -0.73 10.29 1.61
C ALA A 123 -1.20 9.89 3.03
N LEU A 124 -0.41 9.11 3.78
CA LEU A 124 -0.66 8.81 5.20
C LEU A 124 -0.17 9.95 6.11
N ALA A 125 0.78 10.75 5.63
CA ALA A 125 1.29 11.95 6.29
C ALA A 125 0.43 13.17 5.93
N SER A 126 0.68 14.32 6.57
CA SER A 126 0.10 15.58 6.09
C SER A 126 0.67 15.97 4.71
N SER A 127 -0.02 16.82 3.97
CA SER A 127 0.48 17.37 2.70
C SER A 127 1.81 18.13 2.85
N HIS A 128 2.05 18.75 4.01
CA HIS A 128 3.29 19.45 4.33
C HIS A 128 4.46 18.47 4.53
N GLU A 129 4.22 17.41 5.31
CA GLU A 129 5.17 16.33 5.53
C GLU A 129 5.43 15.56 4.24
N ALA A 130 4.38 15.20 3.49
CA ALA A 130 4.46 14.53 2.19
C ALA A 130 5.36 15.28 1.20
N SER A 131 5.20 16.60 1.09
CA SER A 131 6.06 17.43 0.23
C SER A 131 7.55 17.36 0.64
N SER A 132 7.81 17.27 1.95
CA SER A 132 9.16 17.16 2.49
C SER A 132 9.75 15.77 2.25
N LEU A 133 8.94 14.71 2.40
CA LEU A 133 9.31 13.33 2.08
C LEU A 133 9.66 13.19 0.60
N HIS A 134 8.80 13.68 -0.28
CA HIS A 134 8.96 13.58 -1.72
C HIS A 134 10.33 14.08 -2.17
N LYS A 135 10.77 15.25 -1.70
CA LYS A 135 12.08 15.83 -2.09
C LYS A 135 13.28 14.97 -1.70
N GLN A 136 13.20 14.18 -0.63
CA GLN A 136 14.32 13.36 -0.14
C GLN A 136 14.45 12.02 -0.89
N VAL A 137 13.35 11.57 -1.50
CA VAL A 137 13.16 10.19 -1.98
C VAL A 137 13.62 10.00 -3.43
N PHE A 138 13.67 11.05 -4.25
CA PHE A 138 14.11 10.95 -5.65
C PHE A 138 15.63 11.12 -5.77
N ILE A 139 16.39 10.18 -5.20
CA ILE A 139 17.81 9.99 -5.54
C ILE A 139 17.89 8.86 -6.57
N ASP A 140 18.09 9.24 -7.83
CA ASP A 140 18.12 8.34 -8.98
C ASP A 140 19.39 7.48 -9.00
N GLY A 141 19.29 6.22 -9.45
CA GLY A 141 20.44 5.30 -9.58
C GLY A 141 20.29 3.90 -8.98
N ARG A 142 19.14 3.52 -8.40
CA ARG A 142 18.92 2.17 -7.85
C ARG A 142 18.42 1.18 -8.90
N ILE A 143 19.02 -0.01 -8.96
CA ILE A 143 18.61 -1.09 -9.87
C ILE A 143 17.22 -1.62 -9.44
N LYS A 144 16.24 -1.49 -10.33
CA LYS A 144 14.83 -1.90 -10.14
C LYS A 144 14.41 -2.99 -11.13
N ALA A 145 13.30 -3.67 -10.84
CA ALA A 145 12.75 -4.67 -11.73
C ALA A 145 12.22 -4.04 -13.03
N GLN A 146 12.26 -4.81 -14.13
CA GLN A 146 11.77 -4.35 -15.44
C GLN A 146 10.28 -4.64 -15.65
N ASN A 147 9.71 -5.58 -14.91
CA ASN A 147 8.29 -5.94 -15.01
C ASN A 147 7.67 -6.21 -13.63
N GLU A 148 6.34 -6.27 -13.59
CA GLU A 148 5.55 -6.48 -12.37
C GLU A 148 5.04 -7.93 -12.24
N SER A 149 5.55 -8.87 -13.05
CA SER A 149 5.04 -10.25 -13.10
C SER A 149 5.17 -10.99 -11.76
N VAL A 150 6.16 -10.62 -10.96
CA VAL A 150 6.37 -11.18 -9.61
C VAL A 150 5.17 -10.92 -8.69
N PHE A 151 4.50 -9.78 -8.78
CA PHE A 151 3.34 -9.48 -7.92
C PHE A 151 2.17 -10.42 -8.20
N TYR A 152 1.83 -10.58 -9.49
CA TYR A 152 0.78 -11.50 -9.90
C TYR A 152 1.15 -12.94 -9.58
N ALA A 153 2.42 -13.31 -9.75
CA ALA A 153 2.89 -14.64 -9.40
C ALA A 153 2.76 -14.94 -7.91
N VAL A 154 3.16 -13.99 -7.03
CA VAL A 154 3.02 -14.12 -5.58
C VAL A 154 1.55 -14.27 -5.17
N ASP A 155 0.65 -13.44 -5.74
CA ASP A 155 -0.79 -13.49 -5.45
C ASP A 155 -1.43 -14.82 -5.89
N SER A 156 -1.15 -15.27 -7.13
CA SER A 156 -1.65 -16.55 -7.64
C SER A 156 -1.14 -17.74 -6.79
N LEU A 157 0.13 -17.71 -6.38
CA LEU A 157 0.71 -18.78 -5.55
C LEU A 157 0.15 -18.76 -4.13
N HIS A 158 -0.04 -17.58 -3.52
CA HIS A 158 -0.73 -17.48 -2.21
C HIS A 158 -2.15 -18.05 -2.28
N THR A 159 -2.89 -17.72 -3.34
CA THR A 159 -4.24 -18.23 -3.55
C THR A 159 -4.25 -19.75 -3.67
N ALA A 160 -3.35 -20.32 -4.46
CA ALA A 160 -3.25 -21.78 -4.61
C ALA A 160 -2.87 -22.50 -3.30
N ILE A 161 -1.94 -21.92 -2.53
CA ILE A 161 -1.56 -22.43 -1.20
C ILE A 161 -2.78 -22.41 -0.27
N ALA A 162 -3.50 -21.30 -0.20
CA ALA A 162 -4.68 -21.16 0.67
C ALA A 162 -5.82 -22.12 0.28
N GLN A 163 -5.97 -22.40 -1.02
CA GLN A 163 -6.98 -23.32 -1.55
C GLN A 163 -6.53 -24.79 -1.53
N ASN A 164 -5.32 -25.11 -1.04
CA ASN A 164 -4.73 -26.45 -1.07
C ASN A 164 -4.73 -27.08 -2.48
N LYS A 165 -4.45 -26.27 -3.51
CA LYS A 165 -4.39 -26.71 -4.91
C LYS A 165 -2.95 -26.89 -5.38
N GLN A 166 -2.73 -27.83 -6.30
CA GLN A 166 -1.49 -27.87 -7.08
C GLN A 166 -1.43 -26.70 -8.04
N VAL A 167 -0.24 -26.38 -8.52
CA VAL A 167 -0.03 -25.36 -9.55
C VAL A 167 0.84 -25.89 -10.68
N SER A 168 0.53 -25.46 -11.89
CA SER A 168 1.43 -25.60 -13.03
C SER A 168 2.05 -24.28 -13.45
N PHE A 169 3.29 -24.31 -13.91
CA PHE A 169 3.97 -23.13 -14.45
C PHE A 169 5.13 -23.48 -15.38
N LYS A 170 5.59 -22.50 -16.16
CA LYS A 170 6.86 -22.56 -16.88
C LYS A 170 7.95 -21.89 -16.07
N TYR A 171 9.16 -22.46 -16.11
CA TYR A 171 10.32 -21.95 -15.40
C TYR A 171 11.43 -21.57 -16.37
N PHE A 172 11.96 -20.35 -16.25
CA PHE A 172 12.97 -19.82 -17.16
C PHE A 172 14.36 -19.80 -16.51
N GLU A 173 15.38 -19.85 -17.36
CA GLU A 173 16.76 -19.56 -16.99
C GLU A 173 17.25 -18.36 -17.80
N TYR A 174 18.04 -17.51 -17.16
CA TYR A 174 18.79 -16.48 -17.86
C TYR A 174 20.05 -17.14 -18.43
N THR A 175 20.23 -17.01 -19.74
CA THR A 175 21.48 -17.37 -20.39
C THR A 175 22.62 -16.43 -19.93
N LEU A 176 23.87 -16.79 -20.24
CA LEU A 176 25.03 -15.93 -20.00
C LEU A 176 24.90 -14.54 -20.65
N THR A 177 24.10 -14.43 -21.72
CA THR A 177 23.77 -13.17 -22.41
C THR A 177 22.54 -12.45 -21.84
N LYS A 178 22.04 -12.84 -20.65
CA LYS A 178 20.82 -12.31 -20.00
C LYS A 178 19.53 -12.43 -20.83
N THR A 179 19.50 -13.31 -21.83
CA THR A 179 18.27 -13.60 -22.57
C THR A 179 17.50 -14.72 -21.86
N MET A 180 16.17 -14.57 -21.73
CA MET A 180 15.34 -15.60 -21.12
C MET A 180 15.19 -16.78 -22.08
N ARG A 181 15.46 -17.99 -21.59
CA ARG A 181 15.09 -19.24 -22.27
C ARG A 181 14.29 -20.11 -21.31
N THR A 182 13.27 -20.78 -21.84
CA THR A 182 12.54 -21.77 -21.06
C THR A 182 13.49 -22.90 -20.66
N ARG A 183 13.48 -23.27 -19.38
CA ARG A 183 14.24 -24.42 -18.90
C ARG A 183 13.63 -25.69 -19.49
N ARG A 184 14.48 -26.69 -19.80
CA ARG A 184 14.05 -28.00 -20.34
C ARG A 184 13.08 -27.86 -21.55
N ASN A 185 13.39 -26.98 -22.50
CA ASN A 185 12.61 -26.79 -23.74
C ASN A 185 11.12 -26.44 -23.53
N GLY A 186 10.78 -25.67 -22.48
CA GLY A 186 9.39 -25.27 -22.23
C GLY A 186 8.61 -26.22 -21.34
N HIS A 187 9.31 -27.09 -20.60
CA HIS A 187 8.72 -27.99 -19.63
C HIS A 187 7.77 -27.26 -18.67
N VAL A 188 6.57 -27.82 -18.53
CA VAL A 188 5.57 -27.35 -17.58
C VAL A 188 5.77 -28.11 -16.28
N TYR A 189 6.16 -27.38 -15.24
CA TYR A 189 6.30 -27.90 -13.89
C TYR A 189 4.90 -28.05 -13.30
N ARG A 190 4.63 -29.17 -12.63
CA ARG A 190 3.45 -29.37 -11.78
C ARG A 190 3.94 -29.63 -10.36
N VAL A 191 3.58 -28.76 -9.44
CA VAL A 191 4.10 -28.81 -8.06
C VAL A 191 2.99 -28.61 -7.04
N SER A 192 3.25 -29.07 -5.83
CA SER A 192 2.41 -28.83 -4.65
C SER A 192 3.02 -27.69 -3.82
N PRO A 193 2.47 -26.47 -3.88
CA PRO A 193 3.08 -25.29 -3.25
C PRO A 193 2.85 -25.29 -1.73
N TYR A 194 3.93 -25.16 -0.95
CA TYR A 194 3.85 -25.18 0.51
C TYR A 194 3.90 -23.81 1.15
N MET A 195 4.89 -23.00 0.77
CA MET A 195 4.99 -21.63 1.25
C MET A 195 5.76 -20.75 0.28
N LEU A 196 5.54 -19.45 0.44
CA LEU A 196 6.39 -18.42 -0.14
C LEU A 196 7.33 -17.90 0.94
N HIS A 197 8.61 -17.85 0.61
CA HIS A 197 9.64 -17.33 1.48
C HIS A 197 10.34 -16.14 0.81
N TRP A 198 10.65 -15.12 1.59
CA TRP A 198 11.37 -13.94 1.14
C TRP A 198 12.80 -13.97 1.67
N ASP A 199 13.78 -14.11 0.77
CA ASP A 199 15.21 -14.09 1.11
C ASP A 199 16.01 -13.30 0.07
N GLY A 200 17.01 -12.53 0.53
CA GLY A 200 17.97 -11.86 -0.35
C GLY A 200 17.34 -10.97 -1.44
N ASN A 201 16.21 -10.31 -1.13
CA ASN A 201 15.39 -9.52 -2.04
C ASN A 201 14.61 -10.28 -3.13
N LYS A 202 14.36 -11.58 -2.92
CA LYS A 202 13.66 -12.45 -3.88
C LYS A 202 12.62 -13.31 -3.16
N TYR A 203 11.51 -13.56 -3.85
CA TYR A 203 10.54 -14.57 -3.43
C TYR A 203 10.97 -15.95 -3.94
N TYR A 204 10.87 -16.94 -3.07
CA TYR A 204 11.05 -18.35 -3.35
C TYR A 204 9.76 -19.10 -3.01
N LEU A 205 9.29 -19.90 -3.96
CA LEU A 205 8.27 -20.90 -3.73
C LEU A 205 8.94 -22.19 -3.25
N ILE A 206 8.58 -22.61 -2.06
CA ILE A 206 8.91 -23.94 -1.53
C ILE A 206 7.76 -24.86 -1.89
N ALA A 207 8.04 -25.90 -2.66
CA ALA A 207 7.02 -26.81 -3.16
C ALA A 207 7.54 -28.25 -3.27
N HIS A 208 6.65 -29.22 -3.12
CA HIS A 208 6.96 -30.59 -3.53
C HIS A 208 6.84 -30.73 -5.04
N TYR A 209 7.95 -31.12 -5.68
CA TYR A 209 8.03 -31.47 -7.09
C TYR A 209 8.25 -32.98 -7.22
N PRO A 210 7.38 -33.74 -7.92
CA PRO A 210 7.44 -35.21 -7.94
C PRO A 210 8.79 -35.82 -8.31
N GLU A 211 9.59 -35.14 -9.15
CA GLU A 211 10.91 -35.65 -9.56
C GLU A 211 12.02 -35.47 -8.51
N HIS A 212 11.96 -34.40 -7.70
CA HIS A 212 13.07 -33.99 -6.83
C HIS A 212 12.65 -33.81 -5.36
N GLY A 213 11.39 -34.11 -5.03
CA GLY A 213 10.82 -33.85 -3.71
C GLY A 213 10.75 -32.35 -3.42
N LEU A 214 11.11 -31.95 -2.20
CA LEU A 214 11.05 -30.55 -1.77
C LEU A 214 12.04 -29.68 -2.56
N THR A 215 11.54 -28.70 -3.30
CA THR A 215 12.32 -27.87 -4.22
C THR A 215 12.01 -26.39 -4.05
N HIS A 216 13.04 -25.55 -4.23
CA HIS A 216 12.92 -24.09 -4.23
C HIS A 216 12.87 -23.54 -5.65
N PHE A 217 11.79 -22.84 -5.97
CA PHE A 217 11.62 -22.12 -7.23
C PHE A 217 11.66 -20.63 -6.98
N ARG A 218 12.53 -19.91 -7.69
CA ARG A 218 12.56 -18.46 -7.66
C ARG A 218 11.32 -17.92 -8.37
N VAL A 219 10.50 -17.14 -7.68
CA VAL A 219 9.24 -16.64 -8.24
C VAL A 219 9.48 -15.68 -9.41
N ASP A 220 10.61 -14.95 -9.43
CA ASP A 220 11.01 -14.11 -10.58
C ASP A 220 11.27 -14.88 -11.88
N LYS A 221 11.39 -16.22 -11.81
CA LYS A 221 11.61 -17.10 -12.96
C LYS A 221 10.37 -17.90 -13.36
N ILE A 222 9.26 -17.72 -12.64
CA ILE A 222 8.00 -18.43 -12.86
C ILE A 222 7.11 -17.56 -13.77
N THR A 223 6.53 -18.17 -14.80
CA THR A 223 5.48 -17.54 -15.62
C THR A 223 4.39 -18.54 -15.97
N GLU A 224 3.26 -18.05 -16.50
CA GLU A 224 2.12 -18.89 -16.92
C GLU A 224 1.64 -19.79 -15.78
N ILE A 225 1.41 -19.19 -14.61
CA ILE A 225 0.93 -19.91 -13.42
C ILE A 225 -0.55 -20.21 -13.59
N GLU A 226 -0.90 -21.48 -13.48
CA GLU A 226 -2.26 -21.95 -13.51
C GLU A 226 -2.52 -22.84 -12.28
N PRO A 227 -3.49 -22.50 -11.41
CA PRO A 227 -3.94 -23.41 -10.37
C PRO A 227 -4.64 -24.61 -11.00
N LEU A 228 -4.33 -25.80 -10.49
CA LEU A 228 -4.91 -27.06 -10.93
C LEU A 228 -6.08 -27.45 -10.03
N GLU A 229 -6.98 -28.29 -10.53
CA GLU A 229 -8.04 -28.87 -9.69
C GLU A 229 -7.52 -29.96 -8.75
N ASP A 230 -6.36 -30.54 -9.07
CA ASP A 230 -5.72 -31.55 -8.23
C ASP A 230 -5.36 -30.97 -6.85
N PRO A 231 -5.70 -31.69 -5.76
CA PRO A 231 -5.34 -31.27 -4.42
C PRO A 231 -3.82 -31.33 -4.24
N ARG A 232 -3.31 -30.37 -3.47
CA ARG A 232 -1.90 -30.30 -3.07
C ARG A 232 -1.51 -31.57 -2.30
N HIS A 233 -0.38 -32.17 -2.65
CA HIS A 233 0.20 -33.27 -1.87
C HIS A 233 0.49 -32.80 -0.43
N PRO A 234 0.09 -33.55 0.61
CA PRO A 234 0.35 -33.15 1.99
C PRO A 234 1.86 -33.01 2.21
N SER A 235 2.27 -31.97 2.93
CA SER A 235 3.62 -31.91 3.47
C SER A 235 3.73 -32.98 4.55
N ASN A 236 4.76 -33.84 4.53
CA ASN A 236 5.01 -34.77 5.62
C ASN A 236 5.01 -33.99 6.95
N GLU A 237 4.24 -34.44 7.93
CA GLU A 237 3.90 -33.72 9.18
C GLU A 237 5.11 -33.31 10.04
N SER A 238 6.33 -33.75 9.68
CA SER A 238 7.60 -33.41 10.32
C SER A 238 8.35 -32.24 9.66
N LEU A 239 7.84 -31.66 8.57
CA LEU A 239 8.51 -30.57 7.86
C LEU A 239 8.10 -29.25 8.50
N ASP A 240 8.83 -28.85 9.55
CA ASP A 240 8.78 -27.48 10.04
C ASP A 240 9.40 -26.57 8.97
N LEU A 241 8.56 -26.15 8.04
CA LEU A 241 8.92 -25.26 6.97
C LEU A 241 9.46 -23.92 7.48
N VAL A 242 9.21 -23.54 8.75
CA VAL A 242 9.81 -22.34 9.34
C VAL A 242 11.28 -22.61 9.70
N SER A 243 11.58 -23.74 10.34
CA SER A 243 12.96 -24.15 10.62
C SER A 243 13.81 -24.40 9.38
N TYR A 244 13.17 -24.78 8.26
CA TYR A 244 13.85 -25.14 7.01
C TYR A 244 14.44 -23.92 6.27
N VAL A 245 14.00 -22.71 6.60
CA VAL A 245 14.44 -21.48 5.92
C VAL A 245 15.10 -20.47 6.85
N GLN A 246 15.41 -20.87 8.09
CA GLN A 246 16.27 -20.15 9.03
C GLN A 246 17.72 -20.59 8.87
#